data_AF-A0A2G9YAF0-F1
#
_entry.id   AF-A0A2G9YAF0-F1
#
_cell.length_a   1.000
_cell.length_b   1.000
_cell.length_c   1.000
_cell.angle_alpha   90.00
_cell.angle_beta   90.00
_cell.angle_gamma   90.00
#
_symmetry.space_group_name_H-M   'P 1'
#
loop_
_entity.id
_entity.type
_entity.pdbx_description
1 polymer ?
#
loop_
_entity_poly.entity_id
_entity_poly.type
_entity_poly.pdbx_seq_one_letter_code
_entity_poly.pdbx_strand_id
1 'polypeptide(L)' 'MEFSAVVLSGGENRRMGGFDKAFLVIDRSPIIEDTLSLLQADFPEIIIVTNSPDKYVHLKAKVV' A
#
# COMPACT_ATOMS: atom_id res chain seq x y z
N MET A 1 -1.73 -9.73 22.00
CA MET A 1 -2.39 -8.44 21.75
C MET A 1 -2.50 -8.33 20.24
N GLU A 2 -3.68 -8.07 19.70
CA GLU A 2 -3.88 -7.92 18.26
C GLU A 2 -3.67 -6.46 17.87
N PHE A 3 -2.90 -6.24 16.80
CA PHE A 3 -2.61 -4.93 16.24
C PHE A 3 -2.93 -4.95 14.74
N SER A 4 -3.33 -3.81 14.21
CA SER A 4 -3.50 -3.61 12.77
C SER A 4 -2.36 -2.77 12.21
N ALA A 5 -1.96 -3.03 10.97
CA ALA A 5 -1.02 -2.18 10.25
C ALA A 5 -1.75 -1.21 9.32
N VAL A 6 -1.21 0.00 9.17
CA VAL A 6 -1.74 1.02 8.27
C VAL A 6 -0.65 1.42 7.27
N VAL A 7 -0.93 1.29 5.98
CA VAL A 7 -0.07 1.75 4.89
C VAL A 7 -0.67 3.02 4.28
N LEU A 8 0.05 4.13 4.44
CA LEU A 8 -0.36 5.42 3.88
C LEU A 8 0.09 5.51 2.41
N SER A 9 -0.85 5.27 1.49
CA SER A 9 -0.60 5.21 0.03
C SER A 9 -1.43 6.23 -0.75
N GLY A 10 -1.75 7.36 -0.11
CA GLY A 10 -2.45 8.49 -0.72
C GLY A 10 -1.56 9.71 -0.92
N GLY A 11 -2.13 10.72 -1.57
CA GLY A 11 -1.50 12.03 -1.77
C GLY A 11 -1.48 12.46 -3.24
N GLU A 12 -0.91 13.64 -3.51
CA GLU A 12 -0.90 14.24 -4.85
C GLU A 12 0.28 13.81 -5.72
N ASN A 13 1.23 13.01 -5.20
CA ASN A 13 2.43 12.56 -5.92
C ASN A 13 3.29 13.68 -6.56
N ARG A 14 3.13 14.95 -6.15
CA ARG A 14 3.80 16.12 -6.77
C ARG A 14 5.32 16.08 -6.75
N ARG A 15 5.91 15.52 -5.70
CA ARG A 15 7.38 15.35 -5.56
C ARG A 15 7.95 14.29 -6.52
N MET A 16 7.11 13.40 -7.04
CA MET A 16 7.44 12.34 -7.99
C MET A 16 6.93 12.65 -9.41
N GLY A 17 6.58 13.90 -9.71
CA GLY A 17 6.06 14.28 -11.03
C GLY A 17 4.69 13.66 -11.36
N GLY A 18 3.88 13.32 -10.34
CA GLY A 18 2.57 12.70 -10.51
C GLY A 18 2.60 11.16 -10.60
N PHE A 19 3.79 10.54 -10.63
CA PHE A 19 3.90 9.09 -10.64
C PHE A 19 3.47 8.48 -9.31
N ASP A 20 2.68 7.41 -9.36
CA ASP A 20 2.17 6.74 -8.17
C ASP A 20 3.27 5.89 -7.52
N LYS A 21 3.89 6.42 -6.45
CA LYS A 21 5.05 5.81 -5.80
C LYS A 21 4.74 4.42 -5.25
N ALA A 22 3.51 4.15 -4.82
CA ALA A 22 3.13 2.84 -4.30
C ALA A 22 3.33 1.73 -5.34
N PHE A 23 3.14 2.06 -6.62
CA PHE A 23 3.30 1.14 -7.76
C PHE A 23 4.67 1.23 -8.45
N LEU A 24 5.61 1.99 -7.87
CA LEU A 24 6.99 1.96 -8.35
C LEU A 24 7.54 0.55 -8.15
N VAL A 25 8.08 -0.04 -9.21
CA VAL A 25 8.71 -1.35 -9.14
C VAL A 25 10.15 -1.16 -8.66
N ILE A 26 10.50 -1.82 -7.56
CA ILE A 26 11.88 -2.00 -7.12
C ILE A 26 12.21 -3.48 -7.30
N ASP A 27 13.30 -3.77 -8.01
CA ASP A 27 13.65 -5.09 -8.49
C ASP A 27 12.55 -5.75 -9.34
N ARG A 28 11.67 -6.56 -8.72
CA ARG A 28 10.65 -7.37 -9.43
C ARG A 28 9.21 -7.10 -9.00
N SER A 29 9.00 -6.34 -7.94
CA SER A 29 7.68 -6.14 -7.35
C SER A 29 7.39 -4.65 -7.15
N PRO A 30 6.11 -4.23 -7.25
CA PRO A 30 5.69 -2.93 -6.76
C PRO A 30 5.98 -2.80 -5.25
N ILE A 31 6.47 -1.63 -4.82
CA ILE A 31 6.78 -1.36 -3.40
C ILE A 31 5.59 -1.71 -2.48
N ILE A 32 4.36 -1.44 -2.93
CA ILE A 32 3.16 -1.75 -2.15
C ILE A 32 2.99 -3.25 -1.91
N GLU A 33 3.27 -4.10 -2.89
CA GLU A 33 3.13 -5.55 -2.75
C GLU A 33 4.15 -6.12 -1.79
N ASP A 34 5.40 -5.64 -1.86
CA ASP A 34 6.45 -6.03 -0.91
C ASP A 34 6.11 -5.56 0.51
N THR A 35 5.60 -4.33 0.65
CA THR A 35 5.19 -3.77 1.94
C THR A 35 4.07 -4.61 2.56
N LEU A 36 3.05 -4.98 1.79
CA LEU A 36 1.96 -5.83 2.27
C LEU A 36 2.47 -7.22 2.65
N SER A 37 3.34 -7.81 1.84
CA SER A 37 3.91 -9.14 2.12
C SER A 37 4.69 -9.17 3.44
N LEU A 38 5.44 -8.10 3.74
CA LEU A 38 6.14 -7.96 5.02
C LEU A 38 5.18 -7.82 6.21
N LEU A 39 4.14 -7.00 6.06
CA LEU A 39 3.17 -6.76 7.14
C LEU A 39 2.27 -7.97 7.41
N GLN A 40 1.94 -8.77 6.38
CA GLN A 40 1.08 -9.95 6.53
C GLN A 40 1.68 -11.04 7.44
N ALA A 41 3.01 -11.02 7.65
CA ALA A 41 3.66 -11.95 8.55
C ALA A 41 3.31 -11.69 10.04
N ASP A 42 3.07 -10.42 10.40
CA ASP A 42 2.95 -9.99 11.79
C ASP A 42 1.56 -9.40 12.14
N PHE A 43 0.80 -8.95 11.13
CA PHE A 43 -0.45 -8.22 11.34
C PHE A 43 -1.65 -8.94 10.69
N PRO A 44 -2.66 -9.35 11.48
CA PRO A 44 -3.86 -10.01 10.97
C PRO A 44 -4.77 -9.08 10.16
N GLU A 45 -4.70 -7.76 10.37
CA GLU A 45 -5.41 -6.75 9.59
C GLU A 45 -4.41 -5.73 9.04
N ILE A 46 -4.53 -5.44 7.74
CA ILE A 46 -3.78 -4.38 7.06
C ILE A 46 -4.77 -3.46 6.37
N ILE A 47 -4.60 -2.16 6.59
CA ILE A 47 -5.42 -1.09 6.03
C ILE A 47 -4.56 -0.23 5.11
N ILE A 48 -4.99 -0.04 3.86
CA ILE A 48 -4.40 0.91 2.93
C ILE A 48 -5.27 2.17 2.96
N VAL A 49 -4.66 3.31 3.32
CA VAL A 49 -5.33 4.61 3.28
C VAL A 49 -4.91 5.35 2.03
N THR A 50 -5.86 5.72 1.18
CA THR A 50 -5.57 6.35 -0.13
C THR A 50 -6.68 7.29 -0.61
N ASN A 51 -6.33 8.25 -1.46
CA ASN A 51 -7.29 9.09 -2.19
C ASN A 51 -7.72 8.47 -3.53
N SER A 52 -7.31 7.24 -3.84
CA SER A 52 -7.63 6.54 -5.11
C SER A 52 -7.85 5.04 -4.87
N PRO A 53 -8.91 4.66 -4.14
CA PRO A 53 -9.13 3.28 -3.67
C PRO A 53 -9.20 2.26 -4.81
N ASP A 54 -9.76 2.63 -5.96
CA ASP A 54 -9.88 1.76 -7.14
C ASP A 54 -8.55 1.18 -7.62
N LYS A 55 -7.43 1.87 -7.38
CA LYS A 55 -6.09 1.39 -7.75
C LYS A 55 -5.65 0.19 -6.92
N TYR A 56 -6.17 0.04 -5.70
CA TYR A 56 -5.66 -0.93 -4.71
C TYR A 56 -6.61 -2.12 -4.50
N VAL A 57 -7.78 -2.15 -5.15
CA VAL A 57 -8.83 -3.19 -4.94
C VAL A 57 -8.37 -4.62 -5.25
N HIS A 58 -7.31 -4.79 -6.04
CA HIS A 58 -6.73 -6.09 -6.37
C HIS A 58 -5.80 -6.64 -5.28
N LEU A 59 -5.44 -5.81 -4.29
CA LEU A 59 -4.57 -6.19 -3.19
C LEU A 59 -5.39 -6.79 -2.04
N LYS A 60 -4.80 -7.78 -1.35
CA LYS A 60 -5.43 -8.43 -0.18
C LYS A 60 -5.26 -7.58 1.09
N ALA A 61 -5.89 -6.41 1.10
CA ALA A 61 -5.93 -5.50 2.24
C ALA A 61 -7.25 -4.74 2.26
N LYS A 62 -7.64 -4.22 3.43
CA LYS A 62 -8.78 -3.31 3.53
C LYS A 62 -8.37 -1.95 2.96
N VAL A 63 -9.13 -1.42 2.00
CA VAL A 63 -8.84 -0.12 1.39
C VAL A 63 -9.81 0.93 1.93
N VAL A 64 -9.28 2.06 2.38
CA VAL A 64 -10.01 3.21 2.96
C VAL A 64 -9.61 4.49 2.25
#